data_AF-A0A8K0K1F5-F1
#
_entry.id   AF-A0A8K0K1F5-F1
#
_cell.length_a   1.000
_cell.length_b   1.000
_cell.length_c   1.000
_cell.angle_alpha   90.00
_cell.angle_beta   90.00
_cell.angle_gamma   90.00
#
_symmetry.space_group_name_H-M   'P 1'
#
loop_
_entity.id
_entity.type
_entity.pdbx_description
1 polymer ?
#
loop_
_entity_poly.entity_id
_entity_poly.type
_entity_poly.pdbx_seq_one_letter_code
_entity_poly.pdbx_strand_id
1 'polypeptide(L)'
;MWRFMESKRPGVFVSTYEEGVKRVLEGDYAFLMESTMLDYAVQRDCNLTQIGGLLDSKGYGIATPKGSPWRDKISLAILELQEKGIIQILYDKWWKNTGDVCNRDDKNKESKANALGVENIGGVFVVLLCGLALAIVVAILEFCWNSRKNAQTDRVSKLI
;
A
#
# COMPACT_ATOMS: atom_id res chain seq x y z
N MET A 1 -12.82 -21.83 1.39
CA MET A 1 -13.17 -20.56 0.71
C MET A 1 -14.59 -20.57 0.17
N TRP A 2 -14.95 -21.45 -0.77
CA TRP A 2 -16.30 -21.49 -1.37
C TRP A 2 -17.45 -21.53 -0.34
N ARG A 3 -17.42 -22.45 0.63
CA ARG A 3 -18.45 -22.58 1.68
C ARG A 3 -18.71 -21.29 2.47
N PHE A 4 -17.70 -20.43 2.62
CA PHE A 4 -17.84 -19.14 3.28
C PHE A 4 -18.52 -18.11 2.36
N MET A 5 -18.17 -18.09 1.08
CA MET A 5 -18.77 -17.19 0.10
C MET A 5 -20.25 -17.52 -0.12
N GLU A 6 -20.59 -18.80 -0.14
CA GLU A 6 -21.96 -19.29 -0.34
C GLU A 6 -22.88 -19.01 0.87
N SER A 7 -22.35 -19.08 2.10
CA SER A 7 -23.16 -18.91 3.32
C SER A 7 -23.34 -17.46 3.79
N LYS A 8 -22.53 -16.52 3.29
CA LYS A 8 -22.53 -15.13 3.77
C LYS A 8 -23.74 -14.34 3.27
N ARG A 9 -24.37 -13.58 4.18
CA ARG A 9 -25.50 -12.67 3.91
C ARG A 9 -25.16 -11.28 4.48
N PRO A 10 -25.24 -10.19 3.70
CA PRO A 10 -25.58 -10.13 2.27
C PRO A 10 -24.51 -10.79 1.37
N GLY A 11 -24.89 -11.11 0.13
CA GLY A 11 -24.03 -11.86 -0.80
C GLY A 11 -22.70 -11.16 -1.10
N VAL A 12 -21.64 -11.96 -1.24
CA VAL A 12 -20.29 -11.46 -1.59
C VAL A 12 -20.04 -11.44 -3.10
N PHE A 13 -20.93 -12.03 -3.89
CA PHE A 13 -20.84 -12.09 -5.34
C PHE A 13 -21.35 -10.78 -5.96
N VAL A 14 -20.71 -10.39 -7.06
CA VAL A 14 -21.08 -9.24 -7.89
C VAL A 14 -21.36 -9.71 -9.31
N SER A 15 -22.11 -8.91 -10.05
CA SER A 15 -22.54 -9.27 -11.41
C SER A 15 -21.54 -8.84 -12.49
N THR A 16 -20.84 -7.72 -12.28
CA THR A 16 -19.86 -7.17 -13.22
C THR A 16 -18.52 -6.87 -12.57
N TYR A 17 -17.49 -6.71 -13.41
CA TYR A 17 -16.16 -6.33 -12.95
C TYR A 17 -16.14 -4.91 -12.37
N GLU A 18 -16.87 -3.95 -12.96
CA GLU A 18 -16.89 -2.57 -12.44
C GLU A 18 -17.51 -2.50 -11.04
N GLU A 19 -18.58 -3.26 -10.80
CA GLU A 19 -19.22 -3.36 -9.49
C GLU A 19 -18.24 -3.95 -8.44
N GLY A 20 -17.51 -5.01 -8.81
CA GLY A 20 -16.50 -5.62 -7.96
C GLY A 20 -15.36 -4.67 -7.61
N VAL A 21 -14.82 -3.97 -8.62
CA VAL A 21 -13.73 -3.00 -8.44
C VAL A 21 -14.18 -1.83 -7.56
N LYS A 22 -15.36 -1.28 -7.80
CA LYS A 22 -15.91 -0.20 -7.00
C LYS A 22 -16.06 -0.61 -5.52
N ARG A 23 -16.57 -1.82 -5.27
CA ARG A 23 -16.72 -2.35 -3.92
C ARG A 23 -15.39 -2.55 -3.19
N VAL A 24 -14.32 -2.90 -3.92
CA VAL A 24 -12.97 -2.96 -3.34
C VAL A 24 -12.49 -1.57 -2.92
N LEU A 25 -12.75 -0.54 -3.73
CA LEU A 25 -12.37 0.85 -3.42
C LEU A 25 -13.13 1.42 -2.22
N GLU A 26 -14.37 0.97 -2.00
CA GLU A 26 -15.18 1.33 -0.82
C GLU A 26 -14.64 0.72 0.50
N GLY A 27 -13.76 -0.30 0.42
CA GLY A 27 -13.10 -0.93 1.56
C GLY A 27 -13.75 -2.23 2.04
N ASP A 28 -13.08 -2.92 2.97
CA ASP A 28 -13.52 -4.18 3.62
C ASP A 28 -13.95 -5.32 2.67
N TYR A 29 -13.50 -5.27 1.42
CA TYR A 29 -13.81 -6.25 0.39
C TYR A 29 -12.57 -6.56 -0.47
N ALA A 30 -12.33 -7.84 -0.70
CA ALA A 30 -11.31 -8.33 -1.62
C ALA A 30 -12.01 -9.02 -2.78
N PHE A 31 -11.61 -8.67 -4.00
CA PHE A 31 -12.21 -9.21 -5.22
C PHE A 31 -11.24 -10.12 -5.94
N LEU A 32 -11.70 -11.33 -6.27
CA LEU A 32 -10.94 -12.29 -7.06
C LEU A 32 -11.28 -12.11 -8.52
N MET A 33 -10.27 -11.74 -9.31
CA MET A 33 -10.38 -11.52 -10.75
C MET A 33 -9.25 -12.26 -11.47
N GLU A 34 -9.44 -12.47 -12.77
CA GLU A 34 -8.40 -13.03 -13.63
C GLU A 34 -7.18 -12.10 -13.70
N SER A 35 -5.99 -12.68 -13.80
CA SER A 35 -4.72 -11.97 -13.71
C SER A 35 -4.56 -10.88 -14.77
N THR A 36 -4.95 -11.14 -16.01
CA THR A 36 -4.89 -10.16 -17.10
C THR A 36 -5.73 -8.92 -16.80
N MET A 37 -6.98 -9.13 -16.36
CA MET A 37 -7.89 -8.03 -16.05
C MET A 37 -7.49 -7.32 -14.75
N LEU A 38 -6.90 -8.05 -13.80
CA LEU A 38 -6.31 -7.50 -12.59
C LEU A 38 -5.16 -6.56 -12.92
N ASP A 39 -4.19 -7.02 -13.71
CA ASP A 39 -3.04 -6.21 -14.15
C ASP A 39 -3.53 -4.95 -14.88
N TYR A 40 -4.55 -5.08 -15.73
CA TYR A 40 -5.17 -3.96 -16.44
C TYR A 40 -5.73 -2.89 -15.49
N ALA A 41 -6.52 -3.33 -14.50
CA ALA A 41 -7.22 -2.44 -13.57
C ALA A 41 -6.24 -1.77 -12.60
N VAL A 42 -5.30 -2.55 -12.06
CA VAL A 42 -4.27 -2.09 -11.12
C VAL A 42 -3.30 -1.09 -11.78
N GLN A 43 -3.01 -1.25 -13.07
CA GLN A 43 -2.17 -0.29 -13.80
C GLN A 43 -2.85 1.06 -14.00
N ARG A 44 -4.19 1.12 -14.04
CA ARG A 44 -4.96 2.36 -14.29
C ARG A 44 -5.46 3.03 -13.02
N ASP A 45 -5.78 2.26 -12.00
CA ASP A 45 -6.21 2.79 -10.70
C ASP A 45 -5.18 2.48 -9.61
N CYS A 46 -4.49 3.53 -9.18
CA CYS A 46 -3.38 3.41 -8.24
C CYS A 46 -3.85 3.08 -6.82
N ASN A 47 -5.16 3.11 -6.54
CA ASN A 47 -5.71 2.69 -5.25
C ASN A 47 -5.90 1.17 -5.15
N LEU A 48 -5.82 0.44 -6.27
CA LEU A 48 -6.02 -1.02 -6.30
C LEU A 48 -4.70 -1.79 -6.18
N THR A 49 -4.52 -2.62 -5.17
CA THR A 49 -3.29 -3.43 -5.03
C THR A 49 -3.58 -4.91 -5.21
N GLN A 50 -2.78 -5.59 -6.03
CA GLN A 50 -2.75 -7.05 -6.06
C GLN A 50 -2.09 -7.57 -4.78
N ILE A 51 -2.75 -8.52 -4.13
CA ILE A 51 -2.22 -9.22 -2.96
C ILE A 51 -2.06 -10.70 -3.30
N GLY A 52 -0.86 -11.24 -3.04
CA GLY A 52 -0.55 -12.65 -3.30
C GLY A 52 -0.23 -12.97 -4.76
N GLY A 53 -0.12 -14.26 -5.06
CA GLY A 53 0.18 -14.80 -6.38
C GLY A 53 -1.06 -15.33 -7.12
N LEU A 54 -0.82 -16.01 -8.23
CA LEU A 54 -1.86 -16.69 -9.00
C LEU A 54 -2.36 -17.91 -8.24
N LEU A 55 -3.69 -18.09 -8.19
CA LEU A 55 -4.32 -19.28 -7.60
C LEU A 55 -4.33 -20.47 -8.55
N ASP A 56 -4.34 -20.19 -9.84
CA ASP A 56 -4.41 -21.17 -10.92
C ASP A 56 -3.79 -20.58 -12.20
N SER A 57 -3.43 -21.45 -13.14
CA SER A 57 -2.90 -21.08 -14.45
C SER A 57 -3.90 -21.46 -15.53
N LYS A 58 -4.69 -20.48 -15.98
CA LYS A 58 -5.65 -20.63 -17.08
C LYS A 58 -5.24 -19.78 -18.27
N GLY A 59 -5.74 -20.14 -19.45
CA GLY A 59 -5.49 -19.40 -20.69
C GLY A 59 -6.76 -19.24 -21.51
N TYR A 60 -6.81 -18.17 -22.30
CA TYR A 60 -7.88 -17.94 -23.27
C TYR A 60 -7.67 -18.75 -24.54
N GLY A 61 -8.77 -19.18 -25.15
CA GLY A 61 -8.76 -19.87 -26.44
C GLY A 61 -9.93 -19.43 -27.31
N ILE A 62 -9.75 -19.57 -28.63
CA ILE A 62 -10.81 -19.29 -29.61
C ILE A 62 -11.68 -20.54 -29.74
N ALA A 63 -12.95 -20.45 -29.38
CA ALA A 63 -13.89 -21.55 -29.47
C ALA A 63 -14.50 -21.66 -30.87
N THR A 64 -14.50 -22.86 -31.44
CA THR A 64 -15.21 -23.19 -32.68
C THR A 64 -16.21 -24.32 -32.43
N PRO A 65 -17.31 -24.42 -33.21
CA PRO A 65 -18.22 -25.57 -33.14
C PRO A 65 -17.49 -26.90 -33.27
N LYS A 66 -17.98 -27.94 -32.58
CA LYS A 66 -17.42 -29.29 -32.67
C LYS A 66 -17.47 -29.76 -34.13
N GLY A 67 -16.35 -30.30 -34.63
CA GLY A 67 -16.21 -30.74 -36.02
C GLY A 67 -15.97 -29.61 -37.03
N SER A 68 -15.77 -28.37 -36.59
CA SER A 68 -15.44 -27.27 -37.51
C SER A 68 -14.10 -27.51 -38.22
N PRO A 69 -14.03 -27.39 -39.56
CA PRO A 69 -12.78 -27.52 -40.31
C PRO A 69 -11.82 -26.34 -40.05
N TRP A 70 -12.27 -25.30 -39.36
CA TRP A 70 -11.48 -24.12 -39.02
C TRP A 70 -10.63 -24.30 -37.77
N ARG A 71 -10.94 -25.29 -36.93
CA ARG A 71 -10.24 -25.51 -35.66
C ARG A 71 -8.72 -25.59 -35.89
N ASP A 72 -8.29 -26.50 -36.77
CA ASP A 72 -6.86 -26.75 -36.98
C ASP A 72 -6.17 -25.59 -37.67
N LYS A 73 -6.85 -24.93 -38.61
CA LYS A 73 -6.33 -23.74 -39.32
C LYS A 73 -6.12 -22.57 -38.36
N ILE A 74 -7.08 -22.32 -37.47
CA ILE A 74 -6.99 -21.26 -36.45
C ILE A 74 -5.90 -21.60 -35.44
N SER A 75 -5.82 -22.85 -34.97
CA SER A 75 -4.77 -23.28 -34.06
C SER A 75 -3.38 -23.10 -34.67
N LEU A 76 -3.18 -23.45 -35.94
CA LEU A 76 -1.90 -23.25 -36.63
C LEU A 76 -1.56 -21.76 -36.75
N ALA A 77 -2.53 -20.92 -37.11
CA ALA A 77 -2.33 -19.48 -37.20
C ALA A 77 -1.97 -18.85 -35.84
N ILE A 78 -2.58 -19.31 -34.74
CA ILE A 78 -2.24 -18.85 -33.38
C ILE A 78 -0.78 -19.23 -33.04
N LEU A 79 -0.36 -20.45 -33.38
CA LEU A 79 1.02 -20.90 -33.17
C LEU A 79 2.02 -20.03 -33.93
N GLU A 80 1.74 -19.71 -35.20
CA GLU A 80 2.59 -18.80 -35.99
C GLU A 80 2.65 -17.38 -35.38
N LEU A 81 1.53 -16.85 -34.88
CA LEU A 81 1.52 -15.55 -34.21
C LEU A 81 2.30 -15.56 -32.89
N GLN A 82 2.26 -16.67 -32.17
CA GLN A 82 3.01 -16.87 -30.93
C GLN A 82 4.51 -16.99 -31.20
N GLU A 83 4.92 -17.77 -32.21
CA GLU A 83 6.32 -17.93 -32.62
C GLU A 83 6.91 -16.60 -33.11
N LYS A 84 6.13 -15.81 -33.86
CA LYS A 84 6.51 -14.45 -34.29
C LYS A 84 6.50 -13.42 -33.17
N GLY A 85 6.03 -13.77 -31.97
CA GLY A 85 5.94 -12.85 -30.83
C GLY A 85 4.89 -11.74 -30.97
N ILE A 86 4.01 -11.81 -31.97
CA ILE A 86 3.02 -10.76 -32.27
C ILE A 86 2.02 -10.62 -31.13
N ILE A 87 1.67 -11.71 -30.46
CA ILE A 87 0.76 -11.70 -29.31
C ILE A 87 1.34 -10.85 -28.17
N GLN A 88 2.65 -10.94 -27.91
CA GLN A 88 3.32 -10.13 -26.87
C GLN A 88 3.34 -8.65 -27.26
N ILE A 89 3.61 -8.33 -28.53
CA ILE A 89 3.56 -6.96 -29.04
C ILE A 89 2.16 -6.36 -28.87
N LEU A 90 1.12 -7.14 -29.17
CA LEU A 90 -0.27 -6.72 -28.96
C LEU A 90 -0.57 -6.52 -27.46
N TYR A 91 -0.12 -7.43 -26.61
CA TYR A 91 -0.29 -7.29 -25.16
C TYR A 91 0.34 -5.99 -24.66
N ASP A 92 1.60 -5.73 -24.97
CA ASP A 92 2.29 -4.52 -24.54
C ASP A 92 1.61 -3.24 -25.06
N LYS A 93 1.11 -3.29 -26.31
CA LYS A 93 0.38 -2.17 -26.92
C LYS A 93 -0.93 -1.86 -26.18
N TRP A 94 -1.73 -2.86 -25.82
CA TRP A 94 -3.06 -2.66 -25.26
C TRP A 94 -3.08 -2.59 -23.72
N TRP A 95 -2.14 -3.24 -23.04
CA TRP A 95 -2.07 -3.23 -21.58
C TRP A 95 -1.10 -2.15 -21.06
N LYS A 96 0.15 -2.13 -21.53
CA LYS A 96 1.21 -1.29 -20.94
C LYS A 96 1.28 0.14 -21.50
N ASN A 97 1.02 0.34 -22.79
CA ASN A 97 1.27 1.63 -23.48
C ASN A 97 0.12 2.65 -23.42
N THR A 98 -0.79 2.57 -22.45
CA THR A 98 -2.03 3.39 -22.47
C THR A 98 -1.88 4.77 -21.82
N GLY A 99 -0.67 5.24 -21.51
CA GLY A 99 -0.40 6.60 -21.01
C GLY A 99 -0.73 6.82 -19.52
N ASP A 100 -1.85 6.27 -19.04
CA ASP A 100 -2.28 6.31 -17.64
C ASP A 100 -1.77 5.09 -16.85
N VAL A 101 -0.49 4.76 -16.99
CA VAL A 101 0.13 3.80 -16.09
C VAL A 101 0.45 4.51 -14.79
N CYS A 102 -0.15 4.03 -13.70
CA CYS A 102 0.34 4.30 -12.37
C CYS A 102 1.83 4.03 -12.37
N ASN A 103 2.63 5.08 -12.24
CA ASN A 103 4.05 4.97 -11.99
C ASN A 103 4.19 4.52 -10.54
N ARG A 104 3.78 3.27 -10.30
CA ARG A 104 4.16 2.52 -9.13
C ARG A 104 5.63 2.30 -9.34
N ASP A 105 6.40 3.28 -8.90
CA ASP A 105 7.74 3.01 -8.44
C ASP A 105 7.65 1.66 -7.71
N ASP A 106 8.33 0.65 -8.20
CA ASP A 106 8.56 -0.64 -7.53
C ASP A 106 9.38 -0.43 -6.22
N LYS A 107 9.11 0.65 -5.48
CA LYS A 107 9.56 0.97 -4.12
C LYS A 107 8.92 0.07 -3.07
N ASN A 108 8.37 -1.08 -3.45
CA ASN A 108 7.85 -2.06 -2.50
C ASN A 108 8.52 -3.44 -2.62
N LYS A 109 9.58 -3.58 -3.44
CA LYS A 109 10.39 -4.82 -3.43
C LYS A 109 11.89 -4.62 -3.25
N GLU A 110 12.41 -3.40 -3.19
CA GLU A 110 13.82 -3.20 -2.88
C GLU A 110 14.04 -1.94 -2.02
N SER A 111 14.38 -2.17 -0.75
CA SER A 111 15.34 -1.36 0.02
C SER A 111 15.16 0.15 0.09
N LYS A 112 13.92 0.68 0.15
CA LYS A 112 13.72 1.99 0.77
C LYS A 112 13.51 1.81 2.26
N ALA A 113 14.63 1.82 2.99
CA ALA A 113 14.60 2.36 4.35
C ALA A 113 13.80 3.66 4.27
N ASN A 114 12.63 3.71 4.92
CA ASN A 114 11.91 4.95 5.10
C ASN A 114 12.95 5.95 5.58
N ALA A 115 13.24 6.98 4.75
CA ALA A 115 14.12 8.06 5.20
C ALA A 115 13.56 8.47 6.55
N LEU A 116 14.35 8.33 7.62
CA LEU A 116 13.91 8.62 8.98
C LEU A 116 13.52 10.09 9.02
N GLY A 117 12.26 10.36 8.69
CA GLY A 117 11.69 11.68 8.69
C GLY A 117 11.72 12.20 10.11
N VAL A 118 11.68 13.52 10.22
CA VAL A 118 11.64 14.26 11.49
C VAL A 118 10.53 13.72 12.42
N GLU A 119 9.53 13.04 11.89
CA GLU A 119 8.46 12.35 12.64
C GLU A 119 8.98 11.21 13.55
N ASN A 120 9.98 10.43 13.12
CA ASN A 120 10.57 9.36 13.95
C ASN A 120 11.64 9.89 14.94
N ILE A 121 12.30 11.00 14.62
CA ILE A 121 13.35 11.63 15.46
C ILE A 121 12.77 12.74 16.37
N GLY A 122 11.53 13.17 16.13
CA GLY A 122 10.85 14.24 16.86
C GLY A 122 10.75 13.99 18.37
N GLY A 123 10.66 12.71 18.77
CA GLY A 123 10.68 12.33 20.19
C GLY A 123 11.94 12.79 20.92
N VAL A 124 13.12 12.73 20.29
CA VAL A 124 14.40 13.13 20.91
C VAL A 124 14.45 14.64 21.15
N PHE A 125 13.96 15.45 20.21
CA PHE A 125 13.90 16.91 20.35
C PHE A 125 12.92 17.33 21.46
N VAL A 126 11.79 16.64 21.59
CA VAL A 126 10.81 16.90 22.66
C VAL A 126 11.40 16.57 24.04
N VAL A 127 12.08 15.42 24.18
CA VAL A 127 12.73 15.05 25.46
C VAL A 127 13.82 16.06 25.84
N LEU A 128 14.62 16.53 24.88
CA LEU A 128 15.64 17.56 25.12
C LEU A 128 15.04 18.88 25.61
N LEU A 129 13.97 19.36 24.98
CA LEU A 129 13.29 20.60 25.40
C LEU A 129 12.67 20.47 26.80
N CYS A 130 12.00 19.36 27.09
CA CYS A 130 11.46 19.09 28.43
C CYS A 130 12.56 19.02 29.49
N GLY A 131 13.69 18.35 29.20
CA GLY A 131 14.83 18.27 30.11
C GLY A 131 15.43 19.64 30.42
N LEU A 132 15.58 20.49 29.41
CA LEU A 132 16.08 21.85 29.59
C LEU A 132 15.13 22.70 30.45
N ALA A 133 13.83 22.62 30.19
CA ALA A 133 12.83 23.35 30.97
C ALA A 133 12.84 22.93 32.46
N LEU A 134 12.90 21.62 32.73
CA LEU A 134 12.98 21.10 34.11
C LEU A 134 14.25 21.56 34.83
N ALA A 135 15.40 21.55 34.15
CA ALA A 135 16.65 22.03 34.73
C ALA A 135 16.59 23.51 35.13
N ILE A 136 15.99 24.35 34.29
CA ILE A 136 15.79 25.78 34.58
C ILE A 136 14.87 25.95 35.79
N VAL A 137 13.78 25.19 35.88
CA VAL A 137 12.84 25.26 37.02
C VAL A 137 13.53 24.86 38.33
N VAL A 138 14.32 23.78 38.33
CA VAL A 138 15.07 23.35 39.52
C VAL A 138 16.08 24.42 39.94
N ALA A 139 16.83 25.00 39.00
CA ALA A 139 17.79 26.06 39.30
C ALA A 139 17.12 27.30 39.93
N ILE A 140 15.94 27.70 39.44
CA ILE A 140 15.17 28.81 40.02
C ILE A 140 14.69 28.46 41.44
N LEU A 141 14.18 27.25 41.66
CA LEU A 141 13.72 26.80 42.98
C LEU A 141 14.86 26.78 44.00
N GLU A 142 16.03 26.23 43.64
CA GLU A 142 17.20 26.25 44.51
C GLU A 142 17.68 27.67 44.81
N PHE A 143 17.71 28.53 43.79
CA PHE A 143 18.09 29.93 43.97
C PHE A 143 17.13 30.66 44.93
N CYS A 144 15.82 30.45 44.79
CA CYS A 144 14.83 31.01 45.70
C CYS A 144 14.95 30.46 47.13
N TRP A 145 15.21 29.15 47.30
CA TRP A 145 15.41 28.56 48.63
C TRP A 145 16.70 29.04 49.30
N ASN A 146 17.80 29.11 48.55
CA ASN A 146 19.08 29.57 49.06
C ASN A 146 19.04 31.07 49.41
N SER A 147 18.41 31.90 48.56
CA SER A 147 18.19 33.32 48.85
C SER A 147 17.33 33.52 50.12
N ARG A 148 16.25 32.73 50.29
CA ARG A 148 15.42 32.78 51.52
C ARG A 148 16.19 32.30 52.76
N LYS A 149 17.00 31.26 52.66
CA LYS A 149 17.85 30.79 53.77
C LYS A 149 18.89 31.85 54.14
N ASN A 150 19.57 32.44 53.17
CA ASN A 150 20.58 33.47 53.43
C ASN A 150 19.95 34.75 54.02
N ALA A 151 18.77 35.16 53.56
CA ALA A 151 18.03 36.28 54.15
C ALA A 151 17.55 36.01 55.59
N GLN A 152 17.31 34.74 55.96
CA GLN A 152 17.02 34.36 57.35
C GLN A 152 18.27 34.36 58.23
N THR A 153 19.41 33.88 57.73
CA THR A 153 20.69 33.91 58.45
C THR A 153 21.14 35.34 58.76
N ASP A 154 20.99 36.28 57.82
CA ASP A 154 21.33 37.70 58.04
C ASP A 154 20.44 38.39 59.07
N ARG A 155 19.20 37.92 59.30
CA ARG A 155 18.33 38.42 60.38
C ARG A 155 18.71 37.87 61.75
N VAL A 156 19.28 36.66 61.82
CA VAL A 156 19.73 36.04 63.08
C VAL A 156 21.09 36.62 63.52
N SER A 157 21.98 36.96 62.59
CA SER A 157 23.27 37.60 62.92
C SER A 157 23.17 39.08 63.30
N LYS A 158 22.02 39.75 63.11
CA LYS A 158 21.77 41.13 63.57
C LYS A 158 21.11 41.21 64.96
N LEU A 159 20.86 40.07 65.62
CA LEU A 159 20.19 39.97 66.92
C LEU A 159 21.08 39.35 68.02
N ILE A 160 22.38 39.19 67.74
CA ILE A 160 23.46 38.91 68.70
C ILE A 160 24.46 40.05 68.61
#